data_AF-A0A928L3F8-F1
#
_entry.id   AF-A0A928L3F8-F1
#
_cell.length_a   1.000
_cell.length_b   1.000
_cell.length_c   1.000
_cell.angle_alpha   90.00
_cell.angle_beta   90.00
_cell.angle_gamma   90.00
#
_symmetry.space_group_name_H-M   'P 1'
#
loop_
_entity.id
_entity.type
_entity.pdbx_description
1 polymer ?
#
loop_
_entity_poly.entity_id
_entity_poly.type
_entity_poly.pdbx_seq_one_letter_code
_entity_poly.pdbx_strand_id
1 'polypeptide(L)'
;MRTISNRLILSILAVLLFVSLLAFPVHGETEIVTDTETLAAALYQRTAVIEADAARIDSLLEEVLSTYPVLGFDFNGYEGAIRGEIITMEMDYRNAEMLPVFQVDSVAELQQTVATAAILCCEEVHILMPVSMRDQDVAGIFNQTFAECMLARTMLSSRSWEIWINNYTDALYMSLKLEYEEDPQTLLRRKQQTEAEALRLARSLYYKNADDAVLALLAHDALVNRCAYNDTVYSAAENHSAYGALINGNAVCEGYAEAYQLLMDIAGIECLYVEGDASERHGWNMIRLEDGYYHVDATWDDPVAEGGAQHLLHDYFLVDDEKIGVTHTWNVNTYPAARGGLWDAALAKERLSLLEEAPVFFVQYTPRCDAAAVQAYQQMVKNTLQRQIPAQTELPKETTSTESSTTQSTSESETDTESQSSGSSGTSGTKGTSSTEQTTSAETTTTTQEPADGVSKGALYLVWGILIVFALGILYAKFIH
;
A
#
# COMPACT_ATOMS: atom_id res chain seq x y z
N MET A 1 -8.16 -34.12 58.13
CA MET A 1 -8.02 -33.04 57.12
C MET A 1 -7.22 -33.44 55.88
N ARG A 2 -6.16 -34.27 55.94
CA ARG A 2 -5.39 -34.66 54.73
C ARG A 2 -6.10 -35.62 53.74
N THR A 3 -7.02 -36.47 54.20
CA THR A 3 -7.72 -37.45 53.34
C THR A 3 -8.93 -36.88 52.60
N ILE A 4 -9.53 -35.80 53.10
CA ILE A 4 -10.69 -35.13 52.46
C ILE A 4 -10.22 -34.22 51.32
N SER A 5 -9.03 -33.62 51.44
CA SER A 5 -8.41 -32.79 50.40
C SER A 5 -8.12 -33.55 49.11
N ASN A 6 -7.60 -34.78 49.21
CA ASN A 6 -7.25 -35.57 48.01
C ASN A 6 -8.48 -36.03 47.22
N ARG A 7 -9.61 -36.34 47.89
CA ARG A 7 -10.84 -36.70 47.19
C ARG A 7 -11.49 -35.51 46.49
N LEU A 8 -11.43 -34.32 47.09
CA LEU A 8 -11.94 -33.10 46.46
C LEU A 8 -11.09 -32.71 45.25
N ILE A 9 -9.76 -32.81 45.35
CA ILE A 9 -8.83 -32.55 44.25
C ILE A 9 -9.02 -33.56 43.11
N LEU A 10 -9.19 -34.85 43.42
CA LEU A 10 -9.49 -35.88 42.42
C LEU A 10 -10.85 -35.67 41.75
N SER A 11 -11.87 -35.23 42.48
CA SER A 11 -13.17 -34.89 41.91
C SER A 11 -13.13 -33.63 41.05
N ILE A 12 -12.38 -32.60 41.45
CA ILE A 12 -12.19 -31.38 40.65
C ILE A 12 -11.37 -31.70 39.39
N LEU A 13 -10.31 -32.50 39.50
CA LEU A 13 -9.55 -32.98 38.35
C LEU A 13 -10.41 -33.84 37.44
N ALA A 14 -11.24 -34.74 37.98
CA ALA A 14 -12.15 -35.55 37.18
C ALA A 14 -13.22 -34.71 36.49
N VAL A 15 -13.75 -33.66 37.14
CA VAL A 15 -14.69 -32.72 36.52
C VAL A 15 -14.00 -31.85 35.48
N LEU A 16 -12.76 -31.40 35.71
CA LEU A 16 -11.99 -30.66 34.70
C LEU A 16 -11.60 -31.55 33.52
N LEU A 17 -11.28 -32.82 33.75
CA LEU A 17 -11.02 -33.81 32.69
C LEU A 17 -12.31 -34.17 31.95
N PHE A 18 -13.45 -34.21 32.64
CA PHE A 18 -14.77 -34.44 32.04
C PHE A 18 -15.27 -33.21 31.28
N VAL A 19 -14.96 -31.99 31.75
CA VAL A 19 -15.25 -30.73 31.04
C VAL A 19 -14.29 -30.55 29.86
N SER A 20 -13.04 -31.01 29.92
CA SER A 20 -12.14 -31.04 28.76
C SER A 20 -12.50 -32.17 27.77
N LEU A 21 -13.05 -33.29 28.25
CA LEU A 21 -13.60 -34.37 27.41
C LEU A 21 -15.01 -34.05 26.87
N LEU A 22 -15.70 -33.04 27.40
CA LEU A 22 -16.96 -32.51 26.86
C LEU A 22 -16.75 -31.21 26.07
N ALA A 23 -15.59 -30.57 26.19
CA ALA A 23 -15.09 -29.56 25.28
C ALA A 23 -14.42 -30.21 24.06
N PHE A 24 -15.07 -31.20 23.48
CA PHE A 24 -14.94 -31.37 22.03
C PHE A 24 -15.65 -30.19 21.39
N PRO A 25 -15.11 -29.60 20.31
CA PRO A 25 -15.86 -28.63 19.56
C PRO A 25 -17.18 -29.29 19.17
N VAL A 26 -18.28 -28.56 19.33
CA VAL A 26 -19.55 -28.90 18.71
C VAL A 26 -19.22 -29.15 17.24
N HIS A 27 -19.24 -30.42 16.81
CA HIS A 27 -19.28 -30.77 15.40
C HIS A 27 -20.55 -30.12 14.85
N GLY A 28 -20.42 -28.89 14.33
CA GLY A 28 -21.15 -28.58 13.11
C GLY A 28 -20.78 -29.68 12.15
N GLU A 29 -21.76 -30.26 11.46
CA GLU A 29 -21.52 -31.24 10.40
C GLU A 29 -20.39 -30.68 9.53
N THR A 30 -19.20 -31.26 9.64
CA THR A 30 -18.06 -30.88 8.80
C THR A 30 -18.44 -31.33 7.42
N GLU A 31 -18.89 -30.39 6.60
CA GLU A 31 -19.21 -30.64 5.21
C GLU A 31 -17.98 -31.27 4.56
N ILE A 32 -18.14 -32.50 4.07
CA ILE A 32 -17.03 -33.23 3.43
C ILE A 32 -16.71 -32.49 2.15
N VAL A 33 -15.50 -31.95 2.08
CA VAL A 33 -15.02 -31.24 0.90
C VAL A 33 -14.87 -32.23 -0.24
N THR A 34 -15.66 -32.02 -1.30
CA THR A 34 -15.69 -32.86 -2.51
C THR A 34 -15.49 -32.08 -3.80
N ASP A 35 -15.37 -30.76 -3.72
CA ASP A 35 -15.26 -29.86 -4.85
C ASP A 35 -14.26 -28.73 -4.58
N THR A 36 -13.86 -28.04 -5.64
CA THR A 36 -12.86 -26.98 -5.61
C THR A 36 -13.34 -25.70 -4.93
N GLU A 37 -14.63 -25.37 -5.03
CA GLU A 37 -15.16 -24.13 -4.44
C GLU A 37 -15.14 -24.22 -2.92
N THR A 38 -15.59 -25.34 -2.37
CA THR A 38 -15.59 -25.59 -0.93
C THR A 38 -14.17 -25.65 -0.38
N LEU A 39 -13.24 -26.30 -1.08
CA LEU A 39 -11.83 -26.34 -0.68
C LEU A 39 -11.17 -24.95 -0.75
N ALA A 40 -11.41 -24.19 -1.82
CA ALA A 40 -10.88 -22.84 -1.96
C ALA A 40 -11.43 -21.91 -0.87
N ALA A 41 -12.72 -22.01 -0.55
CA ALA A 41 -13.35 -21.26 0.53
C ALA A 41 -12.72 -21.62 1.89
N ALA A 42 -12.46 -22.90 2.15
CA ALA A 42 -11.84 -23.35 3.38
C ALA A 42 -10.39 -22.86 3.52
N LEU A 43 -9.59 -22.91 2.43
CA LEU A 43 -8.25 -22.35 2.39
C LEU A 43 -8.25 -20.83 2.61
N TYR A 44 -9.17 -20.12 1.95
CA TYR A 44 -9.32 -18.67 2.09
C TYR A 44 -9.72 -18.26 3.52
N GLN A 45 -10.67 -18.98 4.12
CA GLN A 45 -11.11 -18.77 5.50
C GLN A 45 -10.09 -19.26 6.54
N ARG A 46 -9.00 -19.88 6.07
CA ARG A 46 -7.96 -20.50 6.90
C ARG A 46 -8.54 -21.48 7.91
N THR A 47 -9.49 -22.30 7.45
CA THR A 47 -10.09 -23.34 8.25
C THR A 47 -8.99 -24.28 8.75
N ALA A 48 -8.88 -24.42 10.07
CA ALA A 48 -7.80 -25.17 10.71
C ALA A 48 -7.93 -26.68 10.49
N VAL A 49 -9.16 -27.19 10.39
CA VAL A 49 -9.45 -28.62 10.20
C VAL A 49 -10.47 -28.80 9.09
N ILE A 50 -10.13 -29.59 8.09
CA ILE A 50 -10.99 -29.89 6.93
C ILE A 50 -11.20 -31.41 6.87
N GLU A 51 -12.43 -31.85 6.62
CA GLU A 51 -12.71 -33.23 6.23
C GLU A 51 -12.95 -33.27 4.72
N ALA A 52 -12.27 -34.16 4.01
CA ALA A 52 -12.33 -34.25 2.56
C ALA A 52 -12.38 -35.70 2.07
N ASP A 53 -12.80 -35.89 0.83
CA ASP A 53 -12.67 -37.17 0.13
C ASP A 53 -11.17 -37.49 -0.08
N ALA A 54 -10.71 -38.56 0.59
CA ALA A 54 -9.30 -38.97 0.59
C ALA A 54 -8.80 -39.37 -0.81
N ALA A 55 -9.68 -39.79 -1.71
CA ALA A 55 -9.31 -40.18 -3.07
C ALA A 55 -9.16 -38.97 -4.02
N ARG A 56 -9.71 -37.81 -3.66
CA ARG A 56 -9.77 -36.63 -4.52
C ARG A 56 -8.97 -35.43 -4.02
N ILE A 57 -8.61 -35.40 -2.73
CA ILE A 57 -8.00 -34.22 -2.12
C ILE A 57 -6.76 -33.70 -2.85
N ASP A 58 -5.85 -34.57 -3.30
CA ASP A 58 -4.63 -34.13 -3.98
C ASP A 58 -4.95 -33.43 -5.32
N SER A 59 -5.88 -33.98 -6.10
CA SER A 59 -6.34 -33.37 -7.36
C SER A 59 -7.11 -32.07 -7.12
N LEU A 60 -7.91 -31.99 -6.05
CA LEU A 60 -8.63 -30.77 -5.68
C LEU A 60 -7.67 -29.68 -5.24
N LEU A 61 -6.64 -30.01 -4.44
CA LEU A 61 -5.59 -29.05 -4.06
C LEU A 61 -4.83 -28.54 -5.27
N GLU A 62 -4.45 -29.41 -6.21
CA GLU A 62 -3.77 -29.00 -7.44
C GLU A 62 -4.65 -28.05 -8.28
N GLU A 63 -5.93 -28.38 -8.45
CA GLU A 63 -6.88 -27.54 -9.20
C GLU A 63 -7.12 -26.19 -8.51
N VAL A 64 -7.33 -26.18 -7.19
CA VAL A 64 -7.55 -24.95 -6.42
C VAL A 64 -6.31 -24.08 -6.39
N LEU A 65 -5.14 -24.63 -6.13
CA LEU A 65 -3.91 -23.86 -5.99
C LEU A 65 -3.36 -23.38 -7.35
N SER A 66 -3.69 -24.07 -8.45
CA SER A 66 -3.42 -23.58 -9.80
C SER A 66 -4.41 -22.49 -10.24
N THR A 67 -5.67 -22.60 -9.83
CA THR A 67 -6.72 -21.59 -10.12
C THR A 67 -6.56 -20.33 -9.28
N TYR A 68 -6.15 -20.49 -8.02
CA TYR A 68 -5.96 -19.41 -7.04
C TYR A 68 -4.53 -19.43 -6.47
N PRO A 69 -3.53 -18.97 -7.26
CA PRO A 69 -2.11 -19.08 -6.90
C PRO A 69 -1.75 -18.40 -5.57
N VAL A 70 -2.51 -17.35 -5.19
CA VAL A 70 -2.42 -16.67 -3.89
C VAL A 70 -2.53 -17.63 -2.71
N LEU A 71 -3.45 -18.60 -2.76
CA LEU A 71 -3.70 -19.50 -1.64
C LEU A 71 -2.48 -20.37 -1.37
N GLY A 72 -1.67 -20.65 -2.39
CA GLY A 72 -0.40 -21.36 -2.27
C GLY A 72 0.67 -20.59 -1.48
N PHE A 73 0.52 -19.28 -1.28
CA PHE A 73 1.42 -18.51 -0.42
C PHE A 73 1.13 -18.72 1.06
N ASP A 74 -0.14 -18.67 1.47
CA ASP A 74 -0.46 -18.84 2.88
C ASP A 74 -0.53 -20.31 3.27
N PHE A 75 -0.85 -21.20 2.34
CA PHE A 75 -0.90 -22.64 2.59
C PHE A 75 0.50 -23.27 2.56
N ASN A 76 0.88 -23.92 3.67
CA ASN A 76 2.18 -24.58 3.82
C ASN A 76 2.09 -26.12 3.71
N GLY A 77 0.90 -26.68 3.81
CA GLY A 77 0.65 -28.10 3.73
C GLY A 77 -0.42 -28.53 4.71
N TYR A 78 -0.53 -29.84 4.94
CA TYR A 78 -1.45 -30.39 5.92
C TYR A 78 -0.87 -31.67 6.52
N GLU A 79 -1.26 -31.97 7.75
CA GLU A 79 -1.14 -33.30 8.32
C GLU A 79 -2.53 -33.93 8.38
N GLY A 80 -2.66 -35.23 8.15
CA GLY A 80 -3.99 -35.82 8.12
C GLY A 80 -4.04 -37.31 8.43
N ALA A 81 -5.22 -37.75 8.87
CA ALA A 81 -5.53 -39.14 9.17
C ALA A 81 -6.71 -39.61 8.34
N ILE A 82 -6.55 -40.77 7.68
CA ILE A 82 -7.58 -41.38 6.85
C ILE A 82 -8.43 -42.34 7.69
N ARG A 83 -9.75 -42.21 7.59
CA ARG A 83 -10.73 -43.16 8.16
C ARG A 83 -11.77 -43.53 7.10
N GLY A 84 -11.57 -44.68 6.46
CA GLY A 84 -12.41 -45.10 5.34
C GLY A 84 -12.10 -44.25 4.11
N GLU A 85 -13.13 -43.58 3.57
CA GLU A 85 -13.03 -42.71 2.39
C GLU A 85 -12.76 -41.24 2.73
N ILE A 86 -12.71 -40.89 4.02
CA ILE A 86 -12.54 -39.52 4.50
C ILE A 86 -11.12 -39.33 5.04
N ILE A 87 -10.49 -38.22 4.68
CA ILE A 87 -9.30 -37.68 5.33
C ILE A 87 -9.69 -36.49 6.20
N THR A 88 -9.29 -36.51 7.47
CA THR A 88 -9.32 -35.33 8.33
C THR A 88 -7.95 -34.68 8.26
N MET A 89 -7.90 -33.44 7.80
CA MET A 89 -6.68 -32.66 7.55
C MET A 89 -6.58 -31.52 8.55
N GLU A 90 -5.50 -31.48 9.32
CA GLU A 90 -5.06 -30.31 10.04
C GLU A 90 -4.20 -29.46 9.10
N MET A 91 -4.70 -28.27 8.77
CA MET A 91 -4.11 -27.40 7.77
C MET A 91 -2.98 -26.57 8.40
N ASP A 92 -1.82 -26.55 7.74
CA ASP A 92 -0.68 -25.72 8.10
C ASP A 92 -0.63 -24.49 7.19
N TYR A 93 -0.52 -23.32 7.83
CA TYR A 93 -0.53 -22.04 7.15
C TYR A 93 0.59 -21.15 7.68
N ARG A 94 1.25 -20.42 6.78
CA ARG A 94 2.45 -19.63 7.07
C ARG A 94 2.18 -18.38 7.92
N ASN A 95 1.07 -17.69 7.68
CA ASN A 95 0.74 -16.42 8.32
C ASN A 95 -0.55 -16.53 9.12
N ALA A 96 -0.68 -15.79 10.23
CA ALA A 96 -1.90 -15.83 11.07
C ALA A 96 -3.14 -15.21 10.40
N GLU A 97 -2.95 -14.43 9.35
CA GLU A 97 -4.00 -13.79 8.54
C GLU A 97 -3.64 -13.94 7.06
N MET A 98 -4.65 -13.87 6.18
CA MET A 98 -4.43 -13.91 4.74
C MET A 98 -3.89 -12.56 4.27
N LEU A 99 -2.71 -12.56 3.66
CA LEU A 99 -2.02 -11.32 3.29
C LEU A 99 -2.37 -10.90 1.84
N PRO A 100 -2.54 -9.60 1.56
CA PRO A 100 -2.74 -9.14 0.18
C PRO A 100 -1.51 -9.48 -0.68
N VAL A 101 -1.71 -10.14 -1.82
CA VAL A 101 -0.65 -10.52 -2.77
C VAL A 101 -0.92 -9.85 -4.12
N PHE A 102 -0.03 -8.96 -4.52
CA PHE A 102 -0.14 -8.18 -5.75
C PHE A 102 0.32 -9.00 -6.95
N GLN A 103 -0.59 -9.25 -7.89
CA GLN A 103 -0.21 -9.86 -9.15
C GLN A 103 0.30 -8.79 -10.13
N VAL A 104 1.50 -9.01 -10.67
CA VAL A 104 2.13 -8.15 -11.68
C VAL A 104 2.47 -8.98 -12.92
N ASP A 105 2.24 -8.42 -14.09
CA ASP A 105 2.44 -9.10 -15.37
C ASP A 105 3.65 -8.55 -16.15
N SER A 106 4.24 -7.45 -15.69
CA SER A 106 5.38 -6.79 -16.34
C SER A 106 6.36 -6.13 -15.38
N VAL A 107 7.57 -5.82 -15.87
CA VAL A 107 8.57 -5.03 -15.13
C VAL A 107 8.02 -3.67 -14.71
N ALA A 108 7.28 -3.00 -15.59
CA ALA A 108 6.73 -1.68 -15.30
C ALA A 108 5.73 -1.73 -14.14
N GLU A 109 4.88 -2.76 -14.08
CA GLU A 109 3.95 -2.97 -12.97
C GLU A 109 4.68 -3.34 -11.67
N LEU A 110 5.76 -4.12 -11.76
CA LEU A 110 6.62 -4.41 -10.61
C LEU A 110 7.25 -3.12 -10.06
N GLN A 111 7.85 -2.30 -10.92
CA GLN A 111 8.44 -1.01 -10.56
C GLN A 111 7.39 -0.09 -9.90
N GLN A 112 6.20 0.01 -10.51
CA GLN A 112 5.11 0.82 -9.98
C GLN A 112 4.63 0.34 -8.60
N THR A 113 4.47 -0.98 -8.43
CA THR A 113 4.05 -1.58 -7.16
C THR A 113 5.06 -1.30 -6.06
N VAL A 114 6.35 -1.49 -6.36
CA VAL A 114 7.45 -1.27 -5.41
C VAL A 114 7.60 0.20 -5.06
N ALA A 115 7.57 1.09 -6.05
CA ALA A 115 7.60 2.54 -5.81
C ALA A 115 6.44 2.96 -4.91
N THR A 116 5.22 2.55 -5.26
CA THR A 116 4.01 2.90 -4.50
C THR A 116 4.09 2.42 -3.06
N ALA A 117 4.54 1.18 -2.84
CA ALA A 117 4.68 0.65 -1.50
C ALA A 117 5.69 1.45 -0.65
N ALA A 118 6.83 1.82 -1.23
CA ALA A 118 7.83 2.61 -0.51
C ALA A 118 7.39 4.05 -0.24
N ILE A 119 6.68 4.69 -1.19
CA ILE A 119 6.05 6.00 -1.01
C ILE A 119 5.07 6.00 0.17
N LEU A 120 4.36 4.89 0.35
CA LEU A 120 3.39 4.69 1.42
C LEU A 120 4.00 4.15 2.70
N CYS A 121 5.32 4.04 2.76
CA CYS A 121 6.08 3.49 3.87
C CYS A 121 5.57 2.10 4.31
N CYS A 122 5.18 1.25 3.36
CA CYS A 122 4.79 -0.14 3.65
C CYS A 122 6.02 -0.93 4.09
N GLU A 123 5.88 -1.75 5.14
CA GLU A 123 7.00 -2.54 5.69
C GLU A 123 7.20 -3.87 4.97
N GLU A 124 6.11 -4.44 4.45
CA GLU A 124 6.15 -5.70 3.70
C GLU A 124 5.13 -5.69 2.57
N VAL A 125 5.53 -6.23 1.42
CA VAL A 125 4.74 -6.28 0.18
C VAL A 125 4.91 -7.65 -0.44
N HIS A 126 3.80 -8.30 -0.77
CA HIS A 126 3.78 -9.63 -1.35
C HIS A 126 3.38 -9.57 -2.81
N ILE A 127 4.16 -10.18 -3.70
CA ILE A 127 4.01 -10.01 -5.14
C ILE A 127 4.05 -11.37 -5.83
N LEU A 128 3.09 -11.62 -6.73
CA LEU A 128 3.06 -12.75 -7.64
C LEU A 128 3.42 -12.27 -9.04
N MET A 129 4.37 -12.94 -9.70
CA MET A 129 4.87 -12.56 -11.02
C MET A 129 5.07 -13.79 -11.92
N PRO A 130 4.95 -13.69 -13.25
CA PRO A 130 5.25 -14.79 -14.18
C PRO A 130 6.69 -15.28 -14.07
N VAL A 131 6.90 -16.59 -14.26
CA VAL A 131 8.23 -17.24 -14.25
C VAL A 131 9.20 -16.63 -15.27
N SER A 132 8.72 -16.02 -16.35
CA SER A 132 9.56 -15.30 -17.30
C SER A 132 10.34 -14.12 -16.70
N MET A 133 9.92 -13.59 -15.54
CA MET A 133 10.67 -12.56 -14.83
C MET A 133 11.79 -13.11 -13.95
N ARG A 134 11.93 -14.44 -13.81
CA ARG A 134 13.00 -15.07 -13.00
C ARG A 134 14.40 -14.72 -13.52
N ASP A 135 14.53 -14.59 -14.84
CA ASP A 135 15.79 -14.31 -15.52
C ASP A 135 16.11 -12.80 -15.55
N GLN A 136 15.23 -11.95 -15.03
CA GLN A 136 15.44 -10.52 -14.95
C GLN A 136 16.20 -10.14 -13.67
N ASP A 137 17.00 -9.07 -13.77
CA ASP A 137 17.73 -8.53 -12.63
C ASP A 137 16.78 -7.77 -11.69
N VAL A 138 16.13 -8.48 -10.77
CA VAL A 138 15.24 -7.91 -9.75
C VAL A 138 15.98 -6.88 -8.88
N ALA A 139 17.25 -7.13 -8.56
CA ALA A 139 18.06 -6.17 -7.80
C ALA A 139 18.24 -4.87 -8.59
N GLY A 140 18.56 -4.96 -9.87
CA GLY A 140 18.64 -3.84 -10.80
C GLY A 140 17.33 -3.06 -10.91
N ILE A 141 16.20 -3.77 -11.06
CA ILE A 141 14.85 -3.16 -11.12
C ILE A 141 14.57 -2.35 -9.86
N PHE A 142 14.85 -2.91 -8.68
CA PHE A 142 14.63 -2.23 -7.40
C PHE A 142 15.56 -1.05 -7.22
N ASN A 143 16.86 -1.22 -7.51
CA ASN A 143 17.83 -0.14 -7.44
C ASN A 143 17.42 1.03 -8.34
N GLN A 144 16.97 0.77 -9.56
CA GLN A 144 16.45 1.79 -10.46
C GLN A 144 15.17 2.43 -9.90
N THR A 145 14.20 1.62 -9.45
CA THR A 145 12.93 2.11 -8.89
C THR A 145 13.17 3.07 -7.73
N PHE A 146 14.07 2.71 -6.81
CA PHE A 146 14.40 3.54 -5.66
C PHE A 146 15.26 4.73 -6.02
N ALA A 147 16.12 4.65 -7.05
CA ALA A 147 16.86 5.82 -7.55
C ALA A 147 15.91 6.85 -8.20
N GLU A 148 14.90 6.40 -8.93
CA GLU A 148 13.92 7.27 -9.58
C GLU A 148 12.84 7.78 -8.60
N CYS A 149 12.58 7.05 -7.52
CA CYS A 149 11.65 7.45 -6.48
C CYS A 149 12.38 8.08 -5.29
N MET A 150 12.65 9.38 -5.39
CA MET A 150 13.34 10.19 -4.38
C MET A 150 12.85 9.92 -2.94
N LEU A 151 11.52 9.90 -2.75
CA LEU A 151 10.89 9.65 -1.45
C LEU A 151 11.16 8.24 -0.92
N ALA A 152 11.24 7.24 -1.80
CA ALA A 152 11.64 5.91 -1.39
C ALA A 152 13.16 5.84 -1.10
N ARG A 153 13.98 6.56 -1.85
CA ARG A 153 15.44 6.61 -1.70
C ARG A 153 15.86 7.09 -0.31
N THR A 154 15.25 8.15 0.20
CA THR A 154 15.68 8.79 1.45
C THR A 154 15.09 8.21 2.72
N MET A 155 13.99 7.47 2.61
CA MET A 155 13.32 6.91 3.78
C MET A 155 13.78 5.49 4.11
N LEU A 156 14.25 4.73 3.10
CA LEU A 156 14.61 3.33 3.25
C LEU A 156 16.02 3.16 3.84
N SER A 157 16.09 2.52 5.01
CA SER A 157 17.35 2.10 5.63
C SER A 157 17.90 0.83 4.99
N SER A 158 17.00 -0.09 4.64
CA SER A 158 17.34 -1.41 4.17
C SER A 158 16.17 -1.99 3.35
N ARG A 159 16.51 -2.93 2.47
CA ARG A 159 15.55 -3.68 1.68
C ARG A 159 16.03 -5.11 1.53
N SER A 160 15.12 -6.05 1.64
CA SER A 160 15.40 -7.46 1.38
C SER A 160 14.22 -8.10 0.67
N TRP A 161 14.49 -9.12 -0.13
CA TRP A 161 13.44 -9.87 -0.78
C TRP A 161 13.78 -11.35 -0.85
N GLU A 162 12.73 -12.15 -0.84
CA GLU A 162 12.80 -13.60 -1.01
C GLU A 162 11.90 -13.98 -2.19
N ILE A 163 12.43 -14.79 -3.11
CA ILE A 163 11.69 -15.27 -4.28
C ILE A 163 11.61 -16.78 -4.24
N TRP A 164 10.40 -17.30 -4.36
CA TRP A 164 10.10 -18.72 -4.38
C TRP A 164 9.33 -19.08 -5.66
N ILE A 165 9.44 -20.33 -6.08
CA ILE A 165 8.58 -20.86 -7.15
C ILE A 165 7.30 -21.33 -6.51
N ASN A 166 6.15 -20.92 -7.05
CA ASN A 166 4.90 -21.52 -6.65
C ASN A 166 4.82 -22.91 -7.26
N ASN A 167 4.88 -23.97 -6.45
CA ASN A 167 4.98 -25.35 -6.96
C ASN A 167 3.73 -25.85 -7.69
N TYR A 168 2.63 -25.08 -7.64
CA TYR A 168 1.36 -25.39 -8.30
C TYR A 168 1.14 -24.58 -9.58
N THR A 169 2.02 -23.61 -9.88
CA THR A 169 1.86 -22.69 -11.03
C THR A 169 3.20 -22.31 -11.66
N ASP A 170 3.20 -21.91 -12.93
CA ASP A 170 4.36 -21.26 -13.56
C ASP A 170 4.48 -19.78 -13.11
N ALA A 171 4.41 -19.53 -11.80
CA ALA A 171 4.57 -18.22 -11.18
C ALA A 171 5.69 -18.20 -10.14
N LEU A 172 6.30 -17.03 -9.98
CA LEU A 172 7.18 -16.70 -8.87
C LEU A 172 6.39 -15.93 -7.84
N TYR A 173 6.65 -16.26 -6.60
CA TYR A 173 6.19 -15.51 -5.46
C TYR A 173 7.35 -14.73 -4.86
N MET A 174 7.12 -13.47 -4.50
CA MET A 174 8.10 -12.63 -3.86
C MET A 174 7.55 -11.99 -2.58
N SER A 175 8.29 -12.07 -1.48
CA SER A 175 8.11 -11.15 -0.36
C SER A 175 9.19 -10.07 -0.43
N LEU A 176 8.77 -8.80 -0.46
CA LEU A 176 9.64 -7.63 -0.39
C LEU A 176 9.46 -6.98 0.98
N LYS A 177 10.55 -6.91 1.75
CA LYS A 177 10.63 -6.22 3.03
C LYS A 177 11.35 -4.90 2.86
N LEU A 178 10.74 -3.85 3.40
CA LEU A 178 11.22 -2.48 3.36
C LEU A 178 11.40 -2.01 4.79
N GLU A 179 12.64 -1.69 5.15
CA GLU A 179 12.98 -1.18 6.47
C GLU A 179 13.26 0.31 6.36
N TYR A 180 12.79 1.06 7.36
CA TYR A 180 12.91 2.51 7.43
C TYR A 180 13.76 2.89 8.65
N GLU A 181 14.50 3.98 8.57
CA GLU A 181 15.30 4.46 9.71
C GLU A 181 14.42 4.99 10.86
N GLU A 182 13.19 5.38 10.52
CA GLU A 182 12.23 5.98 11.42
C GLU A 182 10.85 5.34 11.25
N ASP A 183 9.93 5.61 12.19
CA ASP A 183 8.60 5.03 12.12
C ASP A 183 7.84 5.53 10.87
N PRO A 184 7.12 4.63 10.16
CA PRO A 184 6.38 4.98 8.95
C PRO A 184 5.40 6.15 9.09
N GLN A 185 4.77 6.32 10.26
CA GLN A 185 3.80 7.40 10.47
C GLN A 185 4.46 8.76 10.58
N THR A 186 5.65 8.84 11.18
CA THR A 186 6.47 10.04 11.21
C THR A 186 6.98 10.39 9.82
N LEU A 187 7.46 9.41 9.05
CA LEU A 187 7.91 9.62 7.67
C LEU A 187 6.79 10.17 6.78
N LEU A 188 5.59 9.58 6.85
CA LEU A 188 4.40 10.08 6.13
C LEU A 188 4.01 11.50 6.56
N ARG A 189 4.11 11.82 7.85
CA ARG A 189 3.84 13.18 8.35
C ARG A 189 4.83 14.19 7.79
N ARG A 190 6.13 13.85 7.83
CA ARG A 190 7.19 14.71 7.29
C ARG A 190 7.01 14.94 5.80
N LYS A 191 6.73 13.87 5.06
CA LYS A 191 6.38 13.93 3.64
C LYS A 191 5.27 14.94 3.36
N GLN A 192 4.15 14.83 4.08
CA GLN A 192 3.01 15.75 3.94
C GLN A 192 3.40 17.20 4.26
N GLN A 193 4.22 17.42 5.28
CA GLN A 193 4.72 18.76 5.64
C GLN A 193 5.61 19.33 4.53
N THR A 194 6.58 18.54 4.04
CA THR A 194 7.49 18.93 2.95
C THR A 194 6.73 19.32 1.70
N GLU A 195 5.76 18.50 1.26
CA GLU A 195 4.96 18.82 0.07
C GLU A 195 4.09 20.06 0.27
N ALA A 196 3.47 20.21 1.43
CA ALA A 196 2.66 21.39 1.75
C ALA A 196 3.51 22.67 1.71
N GLU A 197 4.74 22.61 2.22
CA GLU A 197 5.68 23.73 2.20
C GLU A 197 6.21 24.02 0.81
N ALA A 198 6.61 23.01 0.04
CA ALA A 198 7.03 23.17 -1.35
C ALA A 198 5.92 23.82 -2.19
N LEU A 199 4.67 23.39 -2.02
CA LEU A 199 3.53 24.01 -2.67
C LEU A 199 3.26 25.43 -2.19
N ARG A 200 3.48 25.72 -0.91
CA ARG A 200 3.39 27.07 -0.36
C ARG A 200 4.43 28.00 -1.01
N LEU A 201 5.68 27.54 -1.12
CA LEU A 201 6.77 28.26 -1.76
C LEU A 201 6.49 28.47 -3.25
N ALA A 202 6.19 27.42 -4.00
CA ALA A 202 5.85 27.50 -5.41
C ALA A 202 4.70 28.48 -5.68
N ARG A 203 3.65 28.49 -4.82
CA ARG A 203 2.56 29.49 -4.89
C ARG A 203 3.02 30.93 -4.73
N SER A 204 4.05 31.15 -3.92
CA SER A 204 4.60 32.50 -3.67
C SER A 204 5.68 32.91 -4.67
N LEU A 205 6.27 31.95 -5.39
CA LEU A 205 7.42 32.19 -6.26
C LEU A 205 7.02 32.18 -7.73
N TYR A 206 6.20 31.23 -8.18
CA TYR A 206 6.04 30.98 -9.60
C TYR A 206 5.04 31.92 -10.27
N TYR A 207 5.50 32.49 -11.39
CA TYR A 207 4.73 33.37 -12.24
C TYR A 207 4.17 32.59 -13.41
N LYS A 208 2.90 32.84 -13.72
CA LYS A 208 2.27 32.29 -14.92
C LYS A 208 2.96 32.83 -16.17
N ASN A 209 3.33 31.93 -17.09
CA ASN A 209 4.02 32.23 -18.35
C ASN A 209 5.43 32.82 -18.22
N ALA A 210 6.08 32.73 -17.05
CA ALA A 210 7.51 32.99 -16.98
C ALA A 210 8.28 31.88 -17.68
N ASP A 211 9.48 32.21 -18.19
CA ASP A 211 10.39 31.21 -18.74
C ASP A 211 10.79 30.20 -17.65
N ASP A 212 10.96 28.93 -18.02
CA ASP A 212 11.33 27.86 -17.08
C ASP A 212 12.64 28.18 -16.35
N ALA A 213 13.59 28.84 -17.00
CA ALA A 213 14.83 29.33 -16.40
C ALA A 213 14.60 30.35 -15.28
N VAL A 214 13.56 31.18 -15.38
CA VAL A 214 13.18 32.14 -14.34
C VAL A 214 12.54 31.43 -13.16
N LEU A 215 11.70 30.42 -13.42
CA LEU A 215 11.11 29.60 -12.35
C LEU A 215 12.19 28.81 -11.60
N ALA A 216 13.15 28.23 -12.33
CA ALA A 216 14.34 27.59 -11.80
C ALA A 216 15.15 28.54 -10.89
N LEU A 217 15.41 29.77 -11.35
CA LEU A 217 16.13 30.78 -10.56
C LEU A 217 15.39 31.13 -9.27
N LEU A 218 14.07 31.34 -9.34
CA LEU A 218 13.26 31.69 -8.18
C LEU A 218 13.23 30.57 -7.13
N ALA A 219 13.17 29.32 -7.56
CA ALA A 219 13.26 28.16 -6.67
C ALA A 219 14.65 28.04 -6.04
N HIS A 220 15.70 28.23 -6.84
CA HIS A 220 17.10 28.18 -6.41
C HIS A 220 17.34 29.22 -5.31
N ASP A 221 17.06 30.49 -5.60
CA ASP A 221 17.27 31.60 -4.68
C ASP A 221 16.42 31.42 -3.41
N ALA A 222 15.19 30.92 -3.57
CA ALA A 222 14.32 30.65 -2.45
C ALA A 222 14.84 29.56 -1.52
N LEU A 223 15.48 28.52 -2.07
CA LEU A 223 16.03 27.40 -1.32
C LEU A 223 17.31 27.83 -0.59
N VAL A 224 18.26 28.44 -1.30
CA VAL A 224 19.54 28.92 -0.75
C VAL A 224 19.32 29.92 0.39
N ASN A 225 18.36 30.84 0.26
CA ASN A 225 18.08 31.82 1.33
C ASN A 225 17.28 31.26 2.53
N ARG A 226 16.84 30.00 2.50
CA ARG A 226 15.98 29.39 3.55
C ARG A 226 16.63 28.20 4.23
N CYS A 227 17.57 27.55 3.56
CA CYS A 227 18.32 26.45 4.09
C CYS A 227 19.73 26.94 4.42
N ALA A 228 20.30 26.47 5.51
CA ALA A 228 21.71 26.61 5.81
C ALA A 228 22.40 25.27 5.64
N TYR A 229 23.56 25.28 4.97
CA TYR A 229 24.39 24.09 4.90
C TYR A 229 24.84 23.68 6.31
N ASN A 230 24.54 22.44 6.69
CA ASN A 230 24.86 21.91 8.02
C ASN A 230 25.39 20.48 7.93
N ASP A 231 26.72 20.38 7.86
CA ASP A 231 27.46 19.12 7.99
C ASP A 231 27.75 18.74 9.44
N THR A 232 27.61 19.68 10.40
CA THR A 232 28.00 19.47 11.80
C THR A 232 27.10 18.48 12.55
N VAL A 233 25.87 18.28 12.07
CA VAL A 233 24.93 17.26 12.55
C VAL A 233 24.89 16.11 11.53
N TYR A 234 26.04 15.45 11.34
CA TYR A 234 26.27 14.31 10.43
C TYR A 234 25.36 13.08 10.67
N SER A 235 24.37 13.17 11.58
CA SER A 235 23.60 12.02 12.06
C SER A 235 22.08 12.24 12.09
N ALA A 236 21.55 13.35 11.59
CA ALA A 236 20.11 13.50 11.42
C ALA A 236 19.76 13.13 9.98
N ALA A 237 19.14 11.95 9.78
CA ALA A 237 18.62 11.50 8.48
C ALA A 237 17.81 12.59 7.76
N GLU A 238 17.18 13.47 8.54
CA GLU A 238 16.45 14.65 8.08
C GLU A 238 17.28 15.59 7.18
N ASN A 239 18.56 15.82 7.49
CA ASN A 239 19.42 16.76 6.74
C ASN A 239 19.74 16.26 5.33
N HIS A 240 19.54 14.97 5.08
CA HIS A 240 19.73 14.31 3.78
C HIS A 240 18.45 14.30 2.92
N SER A 241 17.42 15.05 3.33
CA SER A 241 16.11 15.04 2.69
C SER A 241 15.59 16.44 2.39
N ALA A 242 14.64 16.54 1.45
CA ALA A 242 13.88 17.78 1.23
C ALA A 242 13.18 18.31 2.49
N TYR A 243 12.87 17.45 3.47
CA TYR A 243 12.32 17.88 4.77
C TYR A 243 13.33 18.72 5.56
N GLY A 244 14.59 18.30 5.62
CA GLY A 244 15.66 19.07 6.25
C GLY A 244 15.78 20.46 5.63
N ALA A 245 15.80 20.53 4.30
CA ALA A 245 15.96 21.78 3.60
C ALA A 245 14.73 22.72 3.69
N LEU A 246 13.52 22.20 3.46
CA LEU A 246 12.31 23.03 3.39
C LEU A 246 11.65 23.28 4.74
N ILE A 247 11.74 22.34 5.68
CA ILE A 247 11.06 22.44 6.98
C ILE A 247 12.02 22.84 8.10
N ASN A 248 13.15 22.16 8.21
CA ASN A 248 14.12 22.46 9.27
C ASN A 248 15.04 23.64 8.92
N GLY A 249 15.15 24.01 7.64
CA GLY A 249 16.07 25.02 7.14
C GLY A 249 17.54 24.62 7.31
N ASN A 250 17.83 23.32 7.38
CA ASN A 250 19.19 22.78 7.53
C ASN A 250 19.31 21.47 6.74
N ALA A 251 20.28 21.41 5.83
CA ALA A 251 20.51 20.22 5.01
C ALA A 251 21.97 20.12 4.55
N VAL A 252 22.34 18.93 4.07
CA VAL A 252 23.53 18.70 3.25
C VAL A 252 23.13 18.63 1.77
N CYS A 253 24.09 18.36 0.88
CA CYS A 253 23.90 18.37 -0.58
C CYS A 253 22.67 17.59 -1.06
N GLU A 254 22.42 16.41 -0.48
CA GLU A 254 21.25 15.60 -0.81
C GLU A 254 19.93 16.32 -0.53
N GLY A 255 19.78 16.95 0.63
CA GLY A 255 18.55 17.66 0.99
C GLY A 255 18.29 18.90 0.13
N TYR A 256 19.34 19.62 -0.28
CA TYR A 256 19.20 20.73 -1.25
C TYR A 256 18.73 20.21 -2.61
N ALA A 257 19.40 19.18 -3.13
CA ALA A 257 19.09 18.65 -4.45
C ALA A 257 17.67 18.05 -4.52
N GLU A 258 17.20 17.42 -3.45
CA GLU A 258 15.83 16.91 -3.34
C GLU A 258 14.79 18.02 -3.25
N ALA A 259 15.04 19.05 -2.43
CA ALA A 259 14.14 20.17 -2.30
C ALA A 259 14.00 20.94 -3.62
N TYR A 260 15.11 21.13 -4.34
CA TYR A 260 15.11 21.78 -5.64
C TYR A 260 14.37 20.94 -6.68
N GLN A 261 14.61 19.63 -6.73
CA GLN A 261 13.87 18.72 -7.61
C GLN A 261 12.37 18.76 -7.36
N LEU A 262 11.92 18.72 -6.10
CA LEU A 262 10.51 18.83 -5.74
C LEU A 262 9.89 20.15 -6.21
N LEU A 263 10.61 21.26 -6.10
CA LEU A 263 10.17 22.57 -6.60
C LEU A 263 10.07 22.58 -8.14
N MET A 264 10.99 21.93 -8.85
CA MET A 264 10.94 21.80 -10.32
C MET A 264 9.79 20.90 -10.78
N ASP A 265 9.52 19.81 -10.07
CA ASP A 265 8.37 18.94 -10.33
C ASP A 265 7.05 19.72 -10.20
N ILE A 266 6.94 20.61 -9.21
CA ILE A 266 5.78 21.52 -9.09
C ILE A 266 5.74 22.52 -10.25
N ALA A 267 6.88 23.00 -10.74
CA ALA A 267 6.93 23.87 -11.92
C ALA A 267 6.59 23.14 -13.23
N GLY A 268 6.63 21.80 -13.25
CA GLY A 268 6.52 21.01 -14.47
C GLY A 268 7.83 20.96 -15.28
N ILE A 269 8.96 21.29 -14.65
CA ILE A 269 10.29 21.29 -15.25
C ILE A 269 10.95 19.96 -14.94
N GLU A 270 11.39 19.23 -15.97
CA GLU A 270 12.11 17.97 -15.80
C GLU A 270 13.43 18.23 -15.05
N CYS A 271 13.61 17.58 -13.91
CA CYS A 271 14.77 17.73 -13.04
C CYS A 271 15.27 16.34 -12.61
N LEU A 272 16.56 16.10 -12.84
CA LEU A 272 17.26 14.87 -12.48
C LEU A 272 18.13 15.12 -11.26
N TYR A 273 18.18 14.15 -10.34
CA TYR A 273 19.19 14.10 -9.29
C TYR A 273 20.47 13.46 -9.87
N VAL A 274 21.59 14.18 -9.78
CA VAL A 274 22.89 13.74 -10.27
C VAL A 274 23.76 13.36 -9.09
N GLU A 275 24.30 12.14 -9.13
CA GLU A 275 25.26 11.64 -8.15
C GLU A 275 26.67 11.62 -8.75
N GLY A 276 27.65 12.07 -7.99
CA GLY A 276 29.04 12.09 -8.39
C GLY A 276 29.99 12.45 -7.26
N ASP A 277 31.13 13.03 -7.62
CA ASP A 277 32.15 13.50 -6.70
C ASP A 277 32.48 14.97 -6.96
N ALA A 278 32.60 15.74 -5.89
CA ALA A 278 33.03 17.14 -5.88
C ALA A 278 33.83 17.40 -4.59
N SER A 279 35.13 17.05 -4.61
CA SER A 279 36.00 16.88 -3.42
C SER A 279 35.60 15.75 -2.46
N GLU A 280 34.30 15.50 -2.29
CA GLU A 280 33.68 14.36 -1.61
C GLU A 280 32.48 13.85 -2.42
N ARG A 281 31.83 12.76 -1.96
CA ARG A 281 30.59 12.30 -2.61
C ARG A 281 29.55 13.42 -2.56
N HIS A 282 28.97 13.75 -3.70
CA HIS A 282 28.13 14.93 -3.83
C HIS A 282 26.90 14.66 -4.71
N GLY A 283 25.81 15.34 -4.37
CA GLY A 283 24.54 15.26 -5.09
C GLY A 283 24.07 16.65 -5.48
N TRP A 284 23.70 16.83 -6.75
CA TRP A 284 23.16 18.09 -7.29
C TRP A 284 22.08 17.79 -8.34
N ASN A 285 21.63 18.79 -9.11
CA ASN A 285 20.56 18.61 -10.10
C ASN A 285 20.97 18.89 -11.54
N MET A 286 20.25 18.26 -12.47
CA MET A 286 20.26 18.63 -13.88
C MET A 286 18.84 18.89 -14.35
N ILE A 287 18.56 20.10 -14.84
CA ILE A 287 17.23 20.48 -15.33
C ILE A 287 17.20 20.56 -16.84
N ARG A 288 16.06 20.24 -17.44
CA ARG A 288 15.82 20.40 -18.87
C ARG A 288 15.07 21.69 -19.14
N LEU A 289 15.68 22.57 -19.92
CA LEU A 289 15.05 23.75 -20.49
C LEU A 289 14.79 23.54 -21.97
N GLU A 290 14.29 24.57 -22.64
CA GLU A 290 13.89 24.54 -24.05
C GLU A 290 15.02 24.17 -25.02
N ASP A 291 16.27 24.52 -24.72
CA ASP A 291 17.42 24.33 -25.60
C ASP A 291 18.35 23.18 -25.16
N GLY A 292 18.08 22.54 -24.02
CA GLY A 292 18.88 21.41 -23.54
C GLY A 292 18.90 21.27 -22.02
N TYR A 293 19.77 20.38 -21.55
CA TYR A 293 20.01 20.18 -20.13
C TYR A 293 21.05 21.17 -19.60
N TYR A 294 20.91 21.53 -18.33
CA TYR A 294 21.82 22.36 -17.55
C TYR A 294 22.02 21.76 -16.17
N HIS A 295 23.22 21.89 -15.62
CA HIS A 295 23.51 21.61 -14.22
C HIS A 295 23.07 22.78 -13.33
N VAL A 296 22.56 22.43 -12.14
CA VAL A 296 22.26 23.35 -11.04
C VAL A 296 22.77 22.73 -9.74
N ASP A 297 23.68 23.41 -9.06
CA ASP A 297 24.14 23.03 -7.72
C ASP A 297 23.84 24.14 -6.71
N ALA A 298 22.67 24.04 -6.08
CA ALA A 298 22.24 24.97 -5.04
C ALA A 298 23.08 24.90 -3.76
N THR A 299 23.82 23.81 -3.53
CA THR A 299 24.65 23.66 -2.33
C THR A 299 25.95 24.45 -2.47
N TRP A 300 26.62 24.33 -3.62
CA TRP A 300 27.83 25.10 -3.88
C TRP A 300 27.56 26.59 -4.16
N ASP A 301 26.31 26.94 -4.44
CA ASP A 301 25.82 28.32 -4.51
C ASP A 301 25.32 28.89 -3.15
N ASP A 302 25.43 28.12 -2.05
CA ASP A 302 25.21 28.53 -0.64
C ASP A 302 26.52 28.50 0.18
N PRO A 303 27.50 29.38 -0.09
CA PRO A 303 28.71 29.48 0.72
C PRO A 303 28.41 29.90 2.17
N VAL A 304 28.90 29.09 3.10
CA VAL A 304 28.92 29.42 4.54
C VAL A 304 30.01 30.46 4.79
N ALA A 305 29.64 31.75 4.93
CA ALA A 305 30.62 32.77 5.29
C ALA A 305 30.97 32.76 6.80
N GLU A 306 32.21 33.17 7.10
CA GLU A 306 32.66 33.42 8.48
C GLU A 306 31.70 34.40 9.18
N GLY A 307 31.05 33.95 10.25
CA GLY A 307 30.08 34.74 11.01
C GLY A 307 28.61 34.40 10.74
N GLY A 308 28.31 33.41 9.88
CA GLY A 308 26.95 32.90 9.66
C GLY A 308 26.09 33.76 8.73
N ALA A 309 26.72 34.61 7.91
CA ALA A 309 26.02 35.31 6.84
C ALA A 309 25.77 34.35 5.68
N GLN A 310 24.51 34.21 5.27
CA GLN A 310 24.17 33.52 4.03
C GLN A 310 24.49 34.41 2.84
N HIS A 311 25.22 33.88 1.86
CA HIS A 311 25.47 34.56 0.60
C HIS A 311 24.89 33.72 -0.53
N LEU A 312 23.91 34.27 -1.23
CA LEU A 312 23.39 33.66 -2.44
C LEU A 312 24.36 33.89 -3.60
N LEU A 313 24.92 32.80 -4.15
CA LEU A 313 25.69 32.80 -5.39
C LEU A 313 24.90 32.15 -6.54
N HIS A 314 25.51 32.15 -7.73
CA HIS A 314 24.98 31.54 -8.96
C HIS A 314 26.11 31.01 -9.85
N ASP A 315 27.23 30.62 -9.24
CA ASP A 315 28.42 30.15 -9.96
C ASP A 315 28.19 28.76 -10.58
N TYR A 316 27.22 28.01 -10.04
CA TYR A 316 26.82 26.68 -10.48
C TYR A 316 25.35 26.60 -10.93
N PHE A 317 24.71 27.74 -11.17
CA PHE A 317 23.34 27.83 -11.67
C PHE A 317 23.32 27.92 -13.21
N LEU A 318 22.62 26.98 -13.85
CA LEU A 318 22.47 26.85 -15.30
C LEU A 318 23.82 26.77 -16.04
N VAL A 319 24.65 25.82 -15.65
CA VAL A 319 25.97 25.60 -16.25
C VAL A 319 26.01 24.33 -17.11
N ASP A 320 26.90 24.29 -18.09
CA ASP A 320 27.09 23.15 -19.00
C ASP A 320 28.07 22.10 -18.44
N ASP A 321 28.23 20.98 -19.17
CA ASP A 321 29.15 19.89 -18.83
C ASP A 321 30.61 20.39 -18.67
N GLU A 322 31.05 21.36 -19.49
CA GLU A 322 32.43 21.87 -19.48
C GLU A 322 32.68 22.65 -18.19
N LYS A 323 31.75 23.53 -17.81
CA LYS A 323 31.86 24.39 -16.64
C LYS A 323 31.76 23.59 -15.33
N ILE A 324 30.77 22.71 -15.19
CA ILE A 324 30.59 21.91 -13.97
C ILE A 324 31.72 20.86 -13.83
N GLY A 325 32.21 20.32 -14.97
CA GLY A 325 33.28 19.32 -15.04
C GLY A 325 34.66 19.78 -14.55
N VAL A 326 34.83 21.09 -14.30
CA VAL A 326 36.06 21.63 -13.68
C VAL A 326 36.19 21.19 -12.21
N THR A 327 35.06 21.08 -11.50
CA THR A 327 35.03 20.79 -10.07
C THR A 327 34.24 19.53 -9.71
N HIS A 328 33.35 19.07 -10.58
CA HIS A 328 32.51 17.90 -10.39
C HIS A 328 32.86 16.79 -11.38
N THR A 329 32.68 15.54 -10.96
CA THR A 329 32.76 14.38 -11.84
C THR A 329 31.55 13.48 -11.64
N TRP A 330 30.92 13.03 -12.73
CA TRP A 330 29.76 12.13 -12.74
C TRP A 330 29.91 11.09 -13.85
N ASN A 331 29.06 10.06 -13.83
CA ASN A 331 29.01 9.10 -14.94
C ASN A 331 28.23 9.68 -16.13
N VAL A 332 28.95 10.22 -17.10
CA VAL A 332 28.40 10.82 -18.33
C VAL A 332 27.57 9.86 -19.19
N ASN A 333 27.64 8.54 -18.96
CA ASN A 333 26.80 7.57 -19.68
C ASN A 333 25.44 7.35 -18.99
N THR A 334 25.30 7.78 -17.74
CA THR A 334 24.05 7.65 -16.96
C THR A 334 23.11 8.85 -17.18
N TYR A 335 23.68 10.03 -17.45
CA TYR A 335 22.95 11.30 -17.53
C TYR A 335 23.00 11.89 -18.95
N PRO A 336 21.97 12.65 -19.37
CA PRO A 336 22.04 13.37 -20.64
C PRO A 336 23.13 14.43 -20.60
N ALA A 337 23.70 14.75 -21.77
CA ALA A 337 24.73 15.79 -21.86
C ALA A 337 24.11 17.18 -21.66
N ALA A 338 24.66 17.96 -20.72
CA ALA A 338 24.25 19.34 -20.52
C ALA A 338 24.97 20.25 -21.54
N ARG A 339 24.23 20.59 -22.59
CA ARG A 339 24.70 21.43 -23.72
C ARG A 339 23.79 22.63 -23.97
N GLY A 340 22.89 22.93 -23.03
CA GLY A 340 22.15 24.17 -23.07
C GLY A 340 23.13 25.34 -23.02
N GLY A 341 22.88 26.36 -23.83
CA GLY A 341 23.75 27.54 -23.93
C GLY A 341 23.01 28.85 -24.15
N LEU A 342 21.67 28.79 -24.19
CA LEU A 342 20.83 29.98 -24.26
C LEU A 342 20.73 30.68 -22.91
N TRP A 343 20.69 29.91 -21.82
CA TRP A 343 20.40 30.40 -20.49
C TRP A 343 21.64 30.42 -19.60
N ASP A 344 21.75 31.47 -18.80
CA ASP A 344 22.66 31.57 -17.66
C ASP A 344 21.98 32.34 -16.53
N ALA A 345 22.64 32.45 -15.38
CA ALA A 345 22.13 33.19 -14.23
C ALA A 345 21.84 34.67 -14.53
N ALA A 346 22.61 35.31 -15.41
CA ALA A 346 22.46 36.72 -15.71
C ALA A 346 21.21 36.97 -16.56
N LEU A 347 21.00 36.16 -17.61
CA LEU A 347 19.83 36.23 -18.46
C LEU A 347 18.55 35.89 -17.69
N ALA A 348 18.57 34.87 -16.83
CA ALA A 348 17.41 34.53 -15.99
C ALA A 348 17.02 35.71 -15.07
N LYS A 349 18.01 36.40 -14.46
CA LYS A 349 17.77 37.61 -13.65
C LYS A 349 17.25 38.78 -14.47
N GLU A 350 17.78 38.98 -15.67
CA GLU A 350 17.28 40.00 -16.61
C GLU A 350 15.81 39.73 -16.93
N ARG A 351 15.46 38.50 -17.33
CA ARG A 351 14.08 38.11 -17.63
C ARG A 351 13.15 38.29 -16.43
N LEU A 352 13.59 37.90 -15.23
CA LEU A 352 12.85 38.12 -14.00
C LEU A 352 12.54 39.62 -13.77
N SER A 353 13.49 40.51 -14.05
CA SER A 353 13.31 41.96 -13.88
C SER A 353 12.27 42.57 -14.83
N LEU A 354 11.94 41.87 -15.92
CA LEU A 354 10.96 42.30 -16.93
C LEU A 354 9.54 41.80 -16.65
N LEU A 355 9.32 40.98 -15.62
CA LEU A 355 7.99 40.50 -15.26
C LEU A 355 7.20 41.61 -14.56
N GLU A 356 6.13 42.09 -15.21
CA GLU A 356 5.18 43.05 -14.64
C GLU A 356 4.13 42.33 -13.76
N GLU A 357 4.18 42.58 -12.45
CA GLU A 357 3.24 42.20 -11.38
C GLU A 357 3.07 40.71 -10.98
N ALA A 358 2.55 40.56 -9.76
CA ALA A 358 2.68 39.48 -8.76
C ALA A 358 2.50 38.03 -9.25
N PRO A 359 3.08 37.04 -8.54
CA PRO A 359 2.95 35.61 -8.83
C PRO A 359 1.47 35.22 -8.95
N VAL A 360 1.03 34.90 -10.18
CA VAL A 360 -0.31 34.37 -10.45
C VAL A 360 -0.20 32.87 -10.61
N PHE A 361 -0.75 32.13 -9.65
CA PHE A 361 -0.65 30.68 -9.64
C PHE A 361 -1.67 30.03 -10.58
N PHE A 362 -1.19 29.19 -11.48
CA PHE A 362 -1.96 28.07 -12.04
C PHE A 362 -1.02 26.89 -12.16
N VAL A 363 -0.96 26.05 -11.13
CA VAL A 363 -0.29 24.76 -11.26
C VAL A 363 -1.37 23.68 -11.11
N GLN A 364 -1.51 22.86 -12.15
CA GLN A 364 -2.08 21.53 -12.01
C GLN A 364 -1.01 20.61 -11.40
N TYR A 365 -0.55 20.90 -10.18
CA TYR A 365 0.29 19.95 -9.45
C TYR A 365 -0.66 18.89 -8.94
N THR A 366 -0.72 17.79 -9.65
CA THR A 366 -1.21 16.55 -9.07
C THR A 366 0.00 15.94 -8.40
N PRO A 367 0.03 15.86 -7.06
CA PRO A 367 1.10 15.14 -6.37
C PRO A 367 1.16 13.76 -7.01
N ARG A 368 2.30 13.40 -7.63
CA ARG A 368 2.46 12.09 -8.27
C ARG A 368 2.25 10.95 -7.28
N CYS A 369 2.33 11.22 -5.97
CA CYS A 369 2.56 10.19 -4.96
C CYS A 369 1.62 10.11 -3.75
N ASP A 370 0.78 11.09 -3.40
CA ASP A 370 0.03 10.98 -2.14
C ASP A 370 -1.41 10.53 -2.30
N ALA A 371 -2.35 11.42 -2.58
CA ALA A 371 -3.75 11.00 -2.62
C ALA A 371 -4.01 9.95 -3.72
N ALA A 372 -3.41 10.13 -4.90
CA ALA A 372 -3.60 9.22 -6.02
C ALA A 372 -2.88 7.87 -5.81
N ALA A 373 -1.67 7.84 -5.25
CA ALA A 373 -0.97 6.59 -5.01
C ALA A 373 -1.51 5.86 -3.78
N VAL A 374 -1.91 6.56 -2.72
CA VAL A 374 -2.67 6.01 -1.60
C VAL A 374 -3.97 5.40 -2.12
N GLN A 375 -4.75 6.13 -2.91
CA GLN A 375 -6.01 5.60 -3.47
C GLN A 375 -5.76 4.46 -4.44
N ALA A 376 -4.73 4.54 -5.29
CA ALA A 376 -4.36 3.47 -6.20
C ALA A 376 -3.95 2.22 -5.44
N TYR A 377 -3.12 2.36 -4.40
CA TYR A 377 -2.72 1.25 -3.54
C TYR A 377 -3.88 0.68 -2.75
N GLN A 378 -4.72 1.51 -2.12
CA GLN A 378 -5.92 1.07 -1.42
C GLN A 378 -6.90 0.36 -2.34
N GLN A 379 -7.11 0.89 -3.55
CA GLN A 379 -7.94 0.25 -4.56
C GLN A 379 -7.30 -1.03 -5.09
N MET A 380 -5.98 -1.07 -5.24
CA MET A 380 -5.21 -2.24 -5.65
C MET A 380 -5.31 -3.33 -4.59
N VAL A 381 -5.06 -3.04 -3.30
CA VAL A 381 -5.28 -3.95 -2.16
C VAL A 381 -6.72 -4.45 -2.15
N LYS A 382 -7.70 -3.56 -2.30
CA LYS A 382 -9.11 -3.94 -2.33
C LYS A 382 -9.44 -4.88 -3.49
N ASN A 383 -8.95 -4.57 -4.70
CA ASN A 383 -9.12 -5.41 -5.89
C ASN A 383 -8.43 -6.76 -5.73
N THR A 384 -7.22 -6.76 -5.16
CA THR A 384 -6.44 -7.95 -4.82
C THR A 384 -7.23 -8.84 -3.88
N LEU A 385 -7.64 -8.33 -2.72
CA LEU A 385 -8.46 -9.07 -1.75
C LEU A 385 -9.76 -9.58 -2.40
N GLN A 386 -10.41 -8.78 -3.25
CA GLN A 386 -11.63 -9.20 -3.94
C GLN A 386 -11.42 -10.31 -4.98
N ARG A 387 -10.27 -10.34 -5.67
CA ARG A 387 -9.90 -11.43 -6.60
C ARG A 387 -9.46 -12.70 -5.87
N GLN A 388 -8.95 -12.55 -4.65
CA GLN A 388 -8.48 -13.66 -3.82
C GLN A 388 -9.63 -14.38 -3.10
N ILE A 389 -10.79 -13.71 -2.89
CA ILE A 389 -12.01 -14.33 -2.34
C ILE A 389 -12.64 -15.22 -3.42
N PRO A 390 -12.68 -16.56 -3.24
CA PRO A 390 -13.57 -17.41 -4.03
C PRO A 390 -14.99 -16.87 -3.82
N ALA A 391 -15.74 -16.61 -4.90
CA ALA A 391 -17.06 -16.01 -4.83
C ALA A 391 -17.86 -16.66 -3.68
N GLN A 392 -18.20 -15.89 -2.65
CA GLN A 392 -19.12 -16.40 -1.65
C GLN A 392 -20.41 -16.71 -2.40
N THR A 393 -20.70 -17.99 -2.60
CA THR A 393 -22.04 -18.45 -2.90
C THR A 393 -22.93 -17.78 -1.87
N GLU A 394 -23.82 -16.89 -2.32
CA GLU A 394 -24.88 -16.38 -1.46
C GLU A 394 -25.54 -17.61 -0.82
N LEU A 395 -25.42 -17.73 0.50
CA LEU A 395 -26.10 -18.79 1.28
C LEU A 395 -27.51 -18.96 0.71
N PRO A 396 -27.94 -20.19 0.38
CA PRO A 396 -29.29 -20.40 -0.15
C PRO A 396 -30.26 -19.80 0.86
N LYS A 397 -31.02 -18.77 0.43
CA LYS A 397 -32.16 -18.29 1.21
C LYS A 397 -33.02 -19.51 1.48
N GLU A 398 -33.25 -19.84 2.74
CA GLU A 398 -34.17 -20.89 3.17
C GLU A 398 -35.50 -20.73 2.42
N THR A 399 -35.69 -21.48 1.33
CA THR A 399 -37.00 -21.67 0.74
C THR A 399 -37.68 -22.68 1.62
N THR A 400 -38.49 -22.17 2.55
CA THR A 400 -39.52 -22.92 3.24
C THR A 400 -40.38 -23.62 2.20
N SER A 401 -40.24 -24.95 2.16
CA SER A 401 -41.10 -25.83 1.39
C SER A 401 -42.53 -25.69 1.92
N THR A 402 -43.43 -25.21 1.07
CA THR A 402 -44.85 -25.53 1.21
C THR A 402 -45.22 -26.36 -0.01
N GLU A 403 -45.46 -27.64 0.23
CA GLU A 403 -46.01 -28.56 -0.75
C GLU A 403 -47.34 -28.03 -1.29
N SER A 404 -47.49 -28.05 -2.61
CA SER A 404 -48.79 -28.21 -3.26
C SER A 404 -48.57 -28.86 -4.61
N SER A 405 -48.91 -30.14 -4.66
CA SER A 405 -49.18 -30.91 -5.88
C SER A 405 -49.97 -30.09 -6.91
N THR A 406 -49.64 -30.21 -8.20
CA THR A 406 -50.56 -30.70 -9.23
C THR A 406 -49.78 -31.05 -10.50
N THR A 407 -50.26 -32.11 -11.13
CA THR A 407 -49.80 -32.91 -12.25
C THR A 407 -49.65 -32.23 -13.61
N GLN A 408 -48.75 -32.85 -14.41
CA GLN A 408 -48.92 -33.26 -15.81
C GLN A 408 -48.32 -32.42 -16.95
N SER A 409 -47.71 -33.18 -17.88
CA SER A 409 -47.72 -33.01 -19.36
C SER A 409 -46.46 -32.44 -20.04
N THR A 410 -45.56 -33.37 -20.39
CA THR A 410 -45.04 -33.72 -21.74
C THR A 410 -44.54 -32.68 -22.76
N SER A 411 -43.61 -33.22 -23.59
CA SER A 411 -43.05 -32.80 -24.89
C SER A 411 -41.96 -31.72 -24.84
N GLU A 412 -40.70 -32.09 -25.05
CA GLU A 412 -40.04 -32.50 -26.31
C GLU A 412 -39.70 -31.33 -27.22
N SER A 413 -38.41 -31.25 -27.54
CA SER A 413 -37.84 -30.79 -28.82
C SER A 413 -38.06 -29.30 -29.13
N GLU A 414 -37.18 -28.56 -29.80
CA GLU A 414 -35.94 -28.80 -30.50
C GLU A 414 -35.49 -27.37 -30.88
N THR A 415 -34.17 -27.19 -31.00
CA THR A 415 -33.46 -26.50 -32.09
C THR A 415 -34.23 -25.42 -32.90
N ASP A 416 -33.67 -24.30 -33.33
CA ASP A 416 -32.32 -24.02 -33.76
C ASP A 416 -32.24 -22.54 -34.19
N THR A 417 -31.01 -22.03 -34.16
CA THR A 417 -30.41 -21.07 -35.10
C THR A 417 -31.00 -19.67 -35.35
N GLU A 418 -30.13 -18.70 -35.11
CA GLU A 418 -29.66 -17.65 -36.03
C GLU A 418 -30.71 -16.75 -36.70
N SER A 419 -30.58 -15.45 -36.49
CA SER A 419 -29.75 -14.62 -37.38
C SER A 419 -29.90 -13.12 -37.10
N GLN A 420 -28.86 -12.44 -37.54
CA GLN A 420 -28.51 -11.03 -37.39
C GLN A 420 -29.52 -10.03 -37.98
N SER A 421 -29.55 -8.82 -37.41
CA SER A 421 -29.49 -7.52 -38.12
C SER A 421 -29.58 -6.40 -37.08
N SER A 422 -28.53 -5.60 -36.86
CA SER A 422 -28.15 -4.37 -37.57
C SER A 422 -29.22 -3.27 -37.61
N GLY A 423 -28.89 -2.08 -37.08
CA GLY A 423 -29.59 -0.81 -37.32
C GLY A 423 -29.90 -0.04 -36.03
N SER A 424 -29.01 0.82 -35.54
CA SER A 424 -28.86 2.23 -35.92
C SER A 424 -29.83 3.18 -35.22
N SER A 425 -29.23 4.09 -34.43
CA SER A 425 -29.54 5.52 -34.26
C SER A 425 -30.90 5.96 -33.70
N GLY A 426 -30.86 6.77 -32.64
CA GLY A 426 -32.00 7.56 -32.17
C GLY A 426 -31.67 8.47 -31.00
N THR A 427 -31.20 9.67 -31.33
CA THR A 427 -30.79 10.78 -30.45
C THR A 427 -31.96 11.45 -29.68
N SER A 428 -31.59 12.19 -28.63
CA SER A 428 -32.28 13.30 -27.92
C SER A 428 -32.80 12.94 -26.52
N GLY A 429 -32.50 13.64 -25.43
CA GLY A 429 -31.86 14.95 -25.23
C GLY A 429 -32.87 15.93 -24.62
N THR A 430 -32.75 16.22 -23.31
CA THR A 430 -32.97 17.50 -22.57
C THR A 430 -33.17 17.20 -21.08
N LYS A 431 -32.29 17.59 -20.14
CA LYS A 431 -31.98 18.91 -19.52
C LYS A 431 -32.99 19.40 -18.46
N GLY A 432 -32.46 19.67 -17.26
CA GLY A 432 -32.99 20.61 -16.24
C GLY A 432 -32.80 20.09 -14.79
N THR A 433 -31.72 20.39 -14.05
CA THR A 433 -31.53 21.54 -13.09
C THR A 433 -32.73 21.79 -12.17
N SER A 434 -32.65 22.01 -10.86
CA SER A 434 -31.58 22.18 -9.85
C SER A 434 -32.26 22.39 -8.49
N SER A 435 -31.62 21.98 -7.37
CA SER A 435 -31.68 22.51 -5.98
C SER A 435 -33.07 22.66 -5.31
N THR A 436 -33.28 22.46 -4.00
CA THR A 436 -32.62 23.14 -2.87
C THR A 436 -33.11 22.51 -1.54
N GLU A 437 -32.29 22.65 -0.48
CA GLU A 437 -32.68 22.84 0.94
C GLU A 437 -33.13 21.67 1.84
N GLN A 438 -32.12 21.17 2.57
CA GLN A 438 -32.03 21.02 4.02
C GLN A 438 -33.07 21.80 4.87
N THR A 439 -33.77 21.12 5.80
CA THR A 439 -33.62 21.28 7.28
C THR A 439 -34.76 20.61 8.09
N THR A 440 -34.33 19.81 9.08
CA THR A 440 -34.86 19.62 10.45
C THR A 440 -36.37 19.66 10.72
N SER A 441 -36.92 18.59 11.32
CA SER A 441 -37.28 18.58 12.76
C SER A 441 -37.94 17.26 13.16
N ALA A 442 -37.61 16.82 14.37
CA ALA A 442 -38.06 15.60 15.02
C ALA A 442 -39.58 15.55 15.24
N GLU A 443 -40.15 14.34 15.17
CA GLU A 443 -41.39 14.04 15.89
C GLU A 443 -41.35 12.60 16.44
N THR A 444 -41.47 12.54 17.76
CA THR A 444 -41.49 11.34 18.59
C THR A 444 -42.89 10.73 18.53
N THR A 445 -43.01 9.47 18.10
CA THR A 445 -44.22 8.68 18.34
C THR A 445 -43.89 7.35 19.01
N THR A 446 -44.26 7.29 20.28
CA THR A 446 -44.41 6.10 21.13
C THR A 446 -45.43 5.15 20.51
N THR A 447 -45.09 3.87 20.33
CA THR A 447 -46.09 2.80 20.25
C THR A 447 -45.59 1.56 21.00
N THR A 448 -46.55 0.98 21.72
CA THR A 448 -46.55 -0.09 22.72
C THR A 448 -45.98 -1.44 22.27
N GLN A 449 -45.22 -2.08 23.17
CA GLN A 449 -44.76 -3.46 23.14
C GLN A 449 -45.88 -4.47 23.53
N GLU A 450 -45.91 -5.60 22.82
CA GLU A 450 -46.22 -6.94 23.34
C GLU A 450 -45.12 -7.92 22.85
N PRO A 451 -44.92 -9.09 23.50
CA PRO A 451 -43.59 -9.58 23.87
C PRO A 451 -42.87 -10.37 22.76
N ALA A 452 -41.55 -10.24 22.74
CA ALA A 452 -40.65 -11.02 21.90
C ALA A 452 -40.40 -12.41 22.49
N ASP A 453 -40.96 -13.44 21.87
CA ASP A 453 -40.42 -14.80 21.95
C ASP A 453 -39.17 -14.88 21.07
N GLY A 454 -38.00 -14.90 21.72
CA GLY A 454 -36.72 -14.94 21.00
C GLY A 454 -35.53 -14.63 21.89
N VAL A 455 -35.35 -15.36 22.99
CA VAL A 455 -34.10 -15.27 23.76
C VAL A 455 -32.99 -15.86 22.89
N SER A 456 -32.08 -15.00 22.41
CA SER A 456 -30.90 -15.43 21.65
C SER A 456 -30.07 -16.38 22.51
N LYS A 457 -29.47 -17.41 21.89
CA LYS A 457 -28.63 -18.41 22.60
C LYS A 457 -27.56 -17.76 23.48
N GLY A 458 -27.07 -16.57 23.12
CA GLY A 458 -26.14 -15.76 23.92
C GLY A 458 -26.67 -15.32 25.29
N ALA A 459 -27.97 -14.98 25.39
CA ALA A 459 -28.59 -14.62 26.66
C ALA A 459 -28.76 -15.86 27.57
N LEU A 460 -28.95 -17.04 27.00
CA LEU A 460 -28.98 -18.30 27.76
C LEU A 460 -27.59 -18.60 28.37
N TYR A 461 -26.51 -18.44 27.59
CA TYR A 461 -25.14 -18.65 28.09
C TYR A 461 -24.74 -17.68 29.19
N LEU A 462 -25.18 -16.42 29.10
CA LEU A 462 -24.93 -15.43 30.15
C LEU A 462 -25.62 -15.81 31.47
N VAL A 463 -26.87 -16.29 31.40
CA VAL A 463 -27.63 -16.74 32.58
C VAL A 463 -26.99 -17.99 33.21
N TRP A 464 -26.53 -18.95 32.40
CA TRP A 464 -25.80 -20.12 32.89
C TRP A 464 -24.46 -19.76 33.53
N GLY A 465 -23.71 -18.82 32.94
CA GLY A 465 -22.45 -18.33 33.51
C GLY A 465 -22.65 -17.67 34.88
N ILE A 466 -23.69 -16.84 35.02
CA ILE A 466 -24.02 -16.18 36.30
C ILE A 466 -24.43 -17.22 37.36
N LEU A 467 -25.24 -18.23 37.00
CA LEU A 467 -25.65 -19.29 37.92
C LEU A 467 -24.47 -20.15 38.39
N ILE A 468 -23.49 -20.42 37.53
CA ILE A 468 -22.28 -21.16 37.90
C ILE A 468 -21.42 -20.35 38.89
N VAL A 469 -21.23 -19.06 38.66
CA VAL A 469 -20.48 -18.18 39.58
C VAL A 469 -21.19 -18.08 40.93
N PHE A 470 -22.53 -17.99 40.94
CA PHE A 470 -23.31 -17.98 42.19
C PHE A 470 -23.22 -19.31 42.95
N ALA A 471 -23.29 -20.45 42.25
CA ALA A 471 -23.14 -21.77 42.84
C ALA A 471 -21.74 -21.97 43.45
N LEU A 472 -20.69 -21.52 42.76
CA LEU A 472 -19.32 -21.53 43.26
C LEU A 472 -19.14 -20.60 44.48
N GLY A 473 -19.79 -19.43 44.48
CA GLY A 473 -19.81 -18.51 45.62
C GLY A 473 -20.49 -19.09 46.87
N ILE A 474 -21.60 -19.80 46.71
CA ILE A 474 -22.31 -20.48 47.82
C ILE A 474 -21.48 -21.66 48.36
N LEU A 475 -20.82 -22.42 47.49
CA LEU A 475 -19.90 -23.48 47.87
C LEU A 475 -18.69 -22.94 48.66
N TYR A 476 -18.16 -21.80 48.24
CA TYR A 476 -17.06 -21.11 48.92
C TYR A 476 -17.49 -20.57 50.30
N ALA A 477 -18.68 -19.96 50.40
CA ALA A 477 -19.23 -19.46 51.65
C ALA A 477 -19.52 -20.58 52.67
N LYS A 478 -19.94 -21.76 52.22
CA LYS A 478 -20.11 -22.96 53.06
C LYS A 478 -18.80 -23.65 53.45
N PHE A 479 -17.67 -23.25 52.86
CA PHE A 479 -16.35 -23.78 53.18
C PHE A 479 -15.60 -22.90 54.20
N ILE A 480 -15.98 -21.62 54.32
CA ILE A 480 -15.41 -20.64 55.26
C ILE A 480 -16.14 -20.63 56.62
N HIS A 481 -17.36 -21.15 56.69
CA HIS A 481 -18.08 -21.46 57.93
C HIS A 481 -18.06 -22.95 58.21
#